data_AF-A0A523AVJ0-F1
#
_entry.id   AF-A0A523AVJ0-F1
#
_cell.length_a   1.000
_cell.length_b   1.000
_cell.length_c   1.000
_cell.angle_alpha   90.00
_cell.angle_beta   90.00
_cell.angle_gamma   90.00
#
_symmetry.space_group_name_H-M   'P 1'
#
loop_
_entity.id
_entity.type
_entity.pdbx_description
1 polymer ?
#
loop_
_entity_poly.entity_id
_entity_poly.type
_entity_poly.pdbx_seq_one_letter_code
_entity_poly.pdbx_strand_id
1 'polypeptide(L)'
;MKAQVPEPKTWYVIENGRGEQTGDSWENAFATVQDAVNAASEGDLIKVGDGTYGEFEVTKSGLTIESENGPEVTRIENPEVSTLAYVHPTNGSITNVAIRGFTLTTPTLSTPNVAIQFDGVS
;
A
#
# COMPACT_ATOMS: atom_id res chain seq x y z
N MET A 1 31.08 -8.40 -4.01
CA MET A 1 30.50 -7.25 -4.74
C MET A 1 29.35 -6.74 -3.89
N LYS A 2 29.37 -5.49 -3.43
CA LYS A 2 28.17 -4.93 -2.78
C LYS A 2 27.18 -4.62 -3.90
N ALA A 3 26.01 -5.25 -3.90
CA ALA A 3 24.94 -4.79 -4.77
C ALA A 3 24.65 -3.32 -4.39
N GLN A 4 24.65 -2.43 -5.38
CA GLN A 4 24.14 -1.08 -5.19
C GLN A 4 22.70 -1.24 -4.70
N VAL A 5 22.36 -0.71 -3.53
CA VAL A 5 20.95 -0.58 -3.15
C VAL A 5 20.37 0.38 -4.19
N PRO A 6 19.38 -0.04 -5.01
CA PRO A 6 18.78 0.87 -5.98
C PRO A 6 18.25 2.10 -5.24
N GLU A 7 18.39 3.28 -5.84
CA GLU A 7 17.83 4.50 -5.28
C GLU A 7 16.31 4.35 -5.12
N PRO A 8 15.71 4.86 -4.02
CA PRO A 8 14.27 4.80 -3.82
C PRO A 8 13.48 5.26 -5.04
N LYS A 9 12.55 4.42 -5.50
CA LYS A 9 11.64 4.73 -6.61
C LYS A 9 10.28 5.18 -6.07
N THR A 10 9.59 6.01 -6.84
CA THR A 10 8.16 6.27 -6.66
C THR A 10 7.33 5.41 -7.61
N TRP A 11 6.33 4.73 -7.07
CA TRP A 11 5.31 4.00 -7.81
C TRP A 11 3.98 4.74 -7.73
N TYR A 12 3.22 4.70 -8.82
CA TYR A 12 1.96 5.42 -8.94
C TYR A 12 0.79 4.47 -9.09
N VAL A 13 -0.28 4.74 -8.34
CA VAL A 13 -1.51 3.95 -8.32
C VAL A 13 -2.69 4.89 -8.54
N ILE A 14 -3.57 4.57 -9.48
CA ILE A 14 -4.85 5.26 -9.61
C ILE A 14 -6.01 4.27 -9.77
N GLU A 15 -7.22 4.67 -9.38
CA GLU A 15 -8.39 3.82 -9.49
C GLU A 15 -8.59 3.36 -10.95
N ASN A 16 -8.74 2.05 -11.14
CA ASN A 16 -8.84 1.36 -12.44
C ASN A 16 -7.56 1.39 -13.32
N GLY A 17 -6.46 1.99 -12.84
CA GLY A 17 -5.17 2.04 -13.53
C GLY A 17 -5.14 2.92 -14.78
N ARG A 18 -3.95 3.08 -15.39
CA ARG A 18 -3.75 3.78 -16.68
C ARG A 18 -2.66 3.13 -17.50
N GLY A 19 -2.73 3.36 -18.81
CA GLY A 19 -1.68 3.00 -19.76
C GLY A 19 -1.30 1.52 -19.67
N GLU A 20 0.00 1.26 -19.71
CA GLU A 20 0.55 -0.10 -19.60
C GLU A 20 0.60 -0.63 -18.17
N GLN A 21 0.23 0.20 -17.17
CA GLN A 21 0.23 -0.15 -15.75
C GLN A 21 1.61 -0.66 -15.27
N THR A 22 2.68 0.01 -15.69
CA THR A 22 4.05 -0.24 -15.21
C THR A 22 4.33 0.45 -13.87
N GLY A 23 3.46 1.37 -13.43
CA GLY A 23 3.53 2.11 -12.19
C GLY A 23 4.64 3.15 -12.11
N ASP A 24 5.37 3.42 -13.19
CA ASP A 24 6.52 4.35 -13.20
C ASP A 24 6.12 5.84 -13.33
N SER A 25 4.84 6.11 -13.59
CA SER A 25 4.27 7.42 -13.84
C SER A 25 2.76 7.41 -13.62
N TRP A 26 2.13 8.57 -13.50
CA TRP A 26 0.66 8.68 -13.42
C TRP A 26 -0.03 8.17 -14.70
N GLU A 27 0.61 8.35 -15.85
CA GLU A 27 0.13 7.92 -17.17
C GLU A 27 0.16 6.40 -17.35
N ASN A 28 1.03 5.70 -16.61
CA ASN A 28 1.13 4.24 -16.60
C ASN A 28 0.89 3.67 -15.19
N ALA A 29 0.03 4.29 -14.40
CA ALA A 29 -0.20 3.90 -13.00
C ALA A 29 -0.86 2.51 -12.86
N PHE A 30 -0.49 1.78 -11.80
CA PHE A 30 -1.15 0.54 -11.41
C PHE A 30 -2.62 0.79 -11.03
N ALA A 31 -3.47 -0.23 -11.22
CA ALA A 31 -4.86 -0.18 -10.79
C ALA A 31 -5.07 -0.42 -9.29
N THR A 32 -4.16 -1.15 -8.65
CA THR A 32 -4.31 -1.55 -7.24
C THR A 32 -3.09 -1.17 -6.41
N VAL A 33 -3.29 -0.98 -5.10
CA VAL A 33 -2.19 -0.77 -4.15
C VAL A 33 -1.32 -2.03 -4.05
N GLN A 34 -1.92 -3.23 -4.13
CA GLN A 34 -1.19 -4.49 -4.06
C GLN A 34 -0.20 -4.67 -5.21
N ASP A 35 -0.56 -4.29 -6.44
CA ASP A 35 0.36 -4.38 -7.59
C ASP A 35 1.58 -3.48 -7.40
N ALA A 36 1.38 -2.28 -6.87
CA ALA A 36 2.49 -1.39 -6.52
C ALA A 36 3.36 -1.96 -5.39
N VAL A 37 2.75 -2.53 -4.34
CA VAL A 37 3.50 -3.21 -3.26
C VAL A 37 4.30 -4.39 -3.80
N ASN A 38 3.76 -5.14 -4.76
CA ASN A 38 4.45 -6.25 -5.41
C ASN A 38 5.67 -5.78 -6.22
N ALA A 39 5.56 -4.65 -6.93
CA ALA A 39 6.64 -4.06 -7.71
C ALA A 39 7.71 -3.34 -6.86
N ALA A 40 7.31 -2.78 -5.72
CA ALA A 40 8.17 -1.97 -4.88
C ALA A 40 9.29 -2.75 -4.19
N SER A 41 10.40 -2.08 -3.94
CA SER A 41 11.55 -2.54 -3.16
C SER A 41 11.70 -1.72 -1.88
N GLU A 42 12.53 -2.19 -0.95
CA GLU A 42 12.80 -1.49 0.31
C GLU A 42 13.20 -0.02 0.07
N GLY A 43 12.54 0.89 0.78
CA GLY A 43 12.74 2.33 0.68
C GLY A 43 11.84 3.04 -0.33
N ASP A 44 11.11 2.31 -1.18
CA ASP A 44 10.24 2.90 -2.20
C ASP A 44 9.02 3.63 -1.61
N LEU A 45 8.56 4.62 -2.37
CA LEU A 45 7.32 5.35 -2.14
C LEU A 45 6.24 4.85 -3.10
N ILE A 46 5.05 4.60 -2.58
CA ILE A 46 3.84 4.31 -3.37
C ILE A 46 2.89 5.49 -3.18
N LYS A 47 2.67 6.27 -4.25
CA LYS A 47 1.71 7.36 -4.30
C LYS A 47 0.39 6.87 -4.86
N VAL A 48 -0.68 7.09 -4.11
CA VAL A 48 -2.02 6.63 -4.43
C VAL A 48 -2.91 7.83 -4.74
N GLY A 49 -3.46 7.88 -5.94
CA GLY A 49 -4.37 8.94 -6.37
C GLY A 49 -5.75 8.87 -5.68
N ASP A 50 -6.62 9.76 -6.09
CA ASP A 50 -8.01 9.80 -5.62
C ASP A 50 -8.76 8.54 -6.08
N GLY A 51 -9.61 8.02 -5.19
CA GLY A 51 -10.42 6.84 -5.49
C GLY A 51 -10.59 5.90 -4.30
N THR A 52 -11.20 4.76 -4.57
CA THR A 52 -11.43 3.68 -3.60
C THR A 52 -10.64 2.44 -4.02
N TYR A 53 -9.85 1.91 -3.09
CA TYR A 53 -8.99 0.76 -3.32
C TYR A 53 -9.32 -0.37 -2.34
N GLY A 54 -9.13 -1.60 -2.78
CA GLY A 54 -9.27 -2.78 -1.92
C GLY A 54 -8.15 -2.91 -0.90
N GLU A 55 -8.26 -3.97 -0.10
CA GLU A 55 -7.25 -4.38 0.87
C GLU A 55 -5.92 -4.76 0.22
N PHE A 56 -4.85 -4.71 1.00
CA PHE A 56 -3.52 -5.10 0.57
C PHE A 56 -2.65 -5.60 1.74
N GLU A 57 -1.61 -6.35 1.39
CA GLU A 57 -0.60 -6.86 2.31
C GLU A 57 0.77 -6.27 2.01
N VAL A 58 1.52 -5.92 3.05
CA VAL A 58 2.88 -5.39 2.97
C VAL A 58 3.84 -6.36 3.63
N THR A 59 4.69 -6.97 2.80
CA THR A 59 5.67 -7.98 3.23
C THR A 59 7.13 -7.53 3.16
N LYS A 60 7.34 -6.25 2.83
CA LYS A 60 8.66 -5.65 2.60
C LYS A 60 8.84 -4.47 3.56
N SER A 61 10.02 -4.41 4.19
CA SER A 61 10.41 -3.28 5.03
C SER A 61 10.58 -1.99 4.22
N GLY A 62 10.54 -0.86 4.89
CA GLY A 62 10.93 0.43 4.32
C GLY A 62 9.95 1.04 3.31
N LEU A 63 8.78 0.43 3.08
CA LEU A 63 7.80 0.99 2.15
C LEU A 63 7.03 2.15 2.78
N THR A 64 6.87 3.23 2.03
CA THR A 64 5.90 4.29 2.33
C THR A 64 4.74 4.22 1.36
N ILE A 65 3.52 4.12 1.86
CA ILE A 65 2.28 4.09 1.08
C ILE A 65 1.49 5.33 1.49
N GLU A 66 1.23 6.22 0.53
CA GLU A 66 0.72 7.56 0.80
C GLU A 66 -0.32 7.98 -0.24
N SER A 67 -1.46 8.47 0.24
CA SER A 67 -2.42 9.17 -0.62
C SER A 67 -1.83 10.50 -1.09
N GLU A 68 -2.05 10.83 -2.36
CA GLU A 68 -1.61 12.09 -2.97
C GLU A 68 -2.37 13.31 -2.44
N ASN A 69 -3.69 13.19 -2.29
CA ASN A 69 -4.57 14.33 -1.94
C ASN A 69 -5.28 14.15 -0.59
N GLY A 70 -4.88 13.14 0.18
CA GLY A 70 -5.31 12.93 1.54
C GLY A 70 -6.62 12.14 1.70
N PRO A 71 -7.06 11.96 2.95
CA PRO A 71 -8.07 10.97 3.32
C PRO A 71 -9.50 11.35 2.89
N GLU A 72 -9.74 12.61 2.52
CA GLU A 72 -11.04 13.08 2.05
C GLU A 72 -11.44 12.47 0.69
N VAL A 73 -10.44 12.11 -0.13
CA VAL A 73 -10.63 11.66 -1.51
C VAL A 73 -9.99 10.31 -1.81
N THR A 74 -9.17 9.76 -0.90
CA THR A 74 -8.57 8.43 -1.04
C THR A 74 -9.03 7.49 0.08
N ARG A 75 -9.69 6.40 -0.33
CA ARG A 75 -10.27 5.40 0.57
C ARG A 75 -9.64 4.04 0.35
N ILE A 76 -9.38 3.32 1.44
CA ILE A 76 -9.19 1.88 1.40
C ILE A 76 -10.46 1.25 2.00
N GLU A 77 -11.13 0.41 1.22
CA GLU A 77 -12.43 -0.14 1.58
C GLU A 77 -12.60 -1.54 1.00
N ASN A 78 -12.92 -2.49 1.87
CA ASN A 78 -13.45 -3.78 1.49
C ASN A 78 -14.46 -4.21 2.57
N PRO A 79 -15.76 -4.31 2.25
CA PRO A 79 -16.83 -4.66 3.19
C PRO A 79 -16.87 -6.16 3.56
N GLU A 80 -15.96 -6.98 3.04
CA GLU A 80 -15.93 -8.43 3.27
C GLU A 80 -14.84 -8.86 4.24
N VAL A 81 -13.92 -7.95 4.61
CA VAL A 81 -12.74 -8.25 5.43
C VAL A 81 -12.65 -7.37 6.68
N SER A 82 -12.05 -7.89 7.75
CA SER A 82 -11.82 -7.13 9.00
C SER A 82 -10.53 -6.32 9.00
N THR A 83 -9.61 -6.63 8.08
CA THR A 83 -8.27 -6.05 7.96
C THR A 83 -8.08 -5.56 6.53
N LEU A 84 -7.76 -4.28 6.36
CA LEU A 84 -7.61 -3.64 5.05
C LEU A 84 -6.15 -3.44 4.64
N ALA A 85 -5.28 -3.23 5.61
CA ALA A 85 -3.84 -3.23 5.38
C ALA A 85 -3.18 -4.16 6.38
N TYR A 86 -2.54 -5.22 5.88
CA TYR A 86 -1.86 -6.19 6.74
C TYR A 86 -0.35 -6.12 6.51
N VAL A 87 0.38 -5.67 7.52
CA VAL A 87 1.83 -5.55 7.49
C VAL A 87 2.43 -6.71 8.26
N HIS A 88 3.14 -7.60 7.56
CA HIS A 88 3.73 -8.79 8.16
C HIS A 88 4.96 -9.26 7.40
N PRO A 89 5.98 -9.83 8.06
CA PRO A 89 7.10 -10.43 7.36
C PRO A 89 6.71 -11.76 6.71
N THR A 90 7.33 -12.10 5.58
CA THR A 90 7.36 -13.49 5.08
C THR A 90 8.45 -14.32 5.76
N ASN A 91 9.51 -13.66 6.26
CA ASN A 91 10.56 -14.23 7.08
C ASN A 91 11.18 -13.14 7.98
N GLY A 92 11.53 -13.48 9.21
CA GLY A 92 12.18 -12.55 10.15
C GLY A 92 11.23 -11.45 10.64
N SER A 93 11.72 -10.20 10.65
CA SER A 93 10.98 -9.02 11.10
C SER A 93 10.76 -8.04 9.96
N ILE A 94 9.67 -7.29 10.02
CA ILE A 94 9.37 -6.18 9.12
C ILE A 94 9.48 -4.86 9.88
N THR A 95 10.10 -3.85 9.28
CA THR A 95 10.32 -2.55 9.94
C THR A 95 10.12 -1.39 8.97
N ASN A 96 9.94 -0.18 9.51
CA ASN A 96 9.90 1.06 8.75
C ASN A 96 8.85 1.10 7.62
N VAL A 97 7.67 0.52 7.87
CA VAL A 97 6.52 0.62 6.96
C VAL A 97 5.63 1.78 7.41
N ALA A 98 5.29 2.67 6.49
CA ALA A 98 4.36 3.78 6.73
C ALA A 98 3.16 3.67 5.79
N ILE A 99 1.95 3.77 6.35
CA ILE A 99 0.68 3.87 5.59
C ILE A 99 -0.02 5.15 6.08
N ARG A 100 -0.23 6.15 5.21
CA ARG A 100 -0.75 7.46 5.62
C ARG A 100 -1.61 8.15 4.56
N GLY A 101 -2.52 9.01 5.03
CA GLY A 101 -3.37 9.82 4.15
C GLY A 101 -4.63 9.12 3.64
N PHE A 102 -5.06 8.01 4.23
CA PHE A 102 -6.23 7.25 3.79
C PHE A 102 -7.38 7.33 4.78
N THR A 103 -8.61 7.37 4.27
CA THR A 103 -9.77 6.90 5.04
C THR A 103 -9.88 5.38 4.91
N LEU A 104 -10.02 4.66 6.03
CA LEU A 104 -10.17 3.20 6.06
C LEU A 104 -11.60 2.85 6.44
N THR A 105 -12.27 2.00 5.66
CA THR A 105 -13.66 1.59 5.93
C THR A 105 -13.80 0.07 5.86
N THR A 106 -14.00 -0.57 7.02
CA THR A 106 -14.32 -2.01 7.17
C THR A 106 -15.84 -2.19 7.31
N PRO A 107 -16.41 -3.39 7.12
CA PRO A 107 -17.80 -3.64 7.45
C PRO A 107 -18.06 -3.44 8.94
N THR A 108 -19.23 -2.90 9.30
CA THR A 108 -19.65 -2.66 10.69
C THR A 108 -20.11 -3.94 11.39
N LEU A 109 -19.33 -5.02 11.34
CA LEU A 109 -19.66 -6.28 12.01
C LEU A 109 -19.14 -6.31 13.46
N SER A 110 -19.83 -7.07 14.31
CA SER A 110 -19.76 -7.07 15.79
C SER A 110 -18.53 -7.75 16.41
N THR A 111 -17.46 -7.94 15.66
CA THR A 111 -16.16 -8.44 16.13
C THR A 111 -15.13 -7.31 16.07
N PRO A 112 -14.00 -7.35 16.82
CA PRO A 112 -13.04 -6.25 16.76
C PRO A 112 -12.49 -6.09 15.34
N ASN A 113 -12.88 -5.01 14.67
CA ASN A 113 -12.33 -4.62 13.38
C ASN A 113 -10.96 -3.98 13.61
N VAL A 114 -9.92 -4.55 13.01
CA VAL A 114 -8.56 -4.00 13.03
C VAL A 114 -8.22 -3.61 11.59
N ALA A 115 -8.57 -2.38 11.22
CA ALA A 115 -8.41 -1.90 9.85
C ALA A 115 -6.96 -1.97 9.34
N ILE A 116 -5.98 -1.76 10.23
CA ILE A 116 -4.55 -2.02 9.95
C ILE A 116 -4.00 -2.97 11.00
N GLN A 117 -3.46 -4.10 10.56
CA GLN A 117 -2.79 -5.08 11.41
C GLN A 117 -1.29 -5.06 11.15
N PHE A 118 -0.50 -5.10 12.23
CA PHE A 118 0.96 -5.13 12.19
C PHE A 118 1.45 -6.34 12.99
N ASP A 119 2.01 -7.33 12.30
CA ASP A 119 2.60 -8.53 12.92
C ASP A 119 4.09 -8.62 12.59
N GLY A 120 4.88 -9.18 13.52
CA GLY A 120 6.33 -9.35 13.32
C GLY A 120 7.10 -8.04 13.16
N VAL A 121 6.56 -6.94 13.69
CA VAL A 121 7.24 -5.63 13.72
C VAL A 121 8.31 -5.64 14.82
N SER A 122 9.49 -5.08 14.54
CA SER A 122 10.61 -5.00 15.48
C SER A 122 11.22 -3.61 15.54
#